data_AF-A0A414JMS1-F1
#
_entry.id   AF-A0A414JMS1-F1
#
_cell.length_a   1.000
_cell.length_b   1.000
_cell.length_c   1.000
_cell.angle_alpha   90.00
_cell.angle_beta   90.00
_cell.angle_gamma   90.00
#
_symmetry.space_group_name_H-M   'P 1'
#
loop_
_entity.id
_entity.type
_entity.pdbx_description
1 polymer ?
#
loop_
_entity_poly.entity_id
_entity_poly.type
_entity_poly.pdbx_seq_one_letter_code
_entity_poly.pdbx_strand_id
1 'polypeptide(L)'
;MHKLNRTMKSKLLYLMIFALAAVSMVGCDDESTAGMTRITYYPELTLEGETTLYLDKGAGYTEPGYSAILNGEDVTADVKVTSNVNTANSGVYSVTYSIVNADGFASTASRTVIVTDPADAVEGVYEVDPASYRLRAGAQVAYGGNYTVLILNNGDGTYAVDDLLAGWYCVRAGYGTTYAMQGTISVSGGVVSLVDSFLAGWGDSATSLTDGTFDIATGTMTYNLEYTDTPMNFYVTMYKK
;
A
#
# COMPACT_ATOMS: atom_id res chain seq x y z
N MET A 1 69.52 -40.59 -20.07
CA MET A 1 69.70 -39.13 -20.25
C MET A 1 69.97 -38.83 -21.73
N HIS A 2 68.94 -38.49 -22.51
CA HIS A 2 69.08 -38.26 -23.95
C HIS A 2 69.50 -36.80 -24.20
N LYS A 3 70.77 -36.57 -24.59
CA LYS A 3 71.30 -35.24 -24.93
C LYS A 3 70.70 -34.82 -26.28
N LEU A 4 69.70 -33.92 -26.26
CA LEU A 4 69.24 -33.26 -27.49
C LEU A 4 70.42 -32.58 -28.21
N ASN A 5 70.55 -32.83 -29.51
CA ASN A 5 71.61 -32.28 -30.37
C ASN A 5 71.56 -30.74 -30.40
N ARG A 6 72.71 -30.05 -30.44
CA ARG A 6 72.80 -28.58 -30.24
C ARG A 6 72.00 -27.79 -31.28
N THR A 7 71.86 -28.33 -32.49
CA THR A 7 71.02 -27.81 -33.59
C THR A 7 69.52 -28.07 -33.41
N MET A 8 69.11 -29.16 -32.73
CA MET A 8 67.71 -29.35 -32.35
C MET A 8 67.30 -28.43 -31.20
N LYS A 9 68.21 -28.13 -30.27
CA LYS A 9 67.95 -27.19 -29.17
C LYS A 9 67.74 -25.77 -29.68
N SER A 10 68.50 -25.30 -30.68
CA SER A 10 68.28 -23.98 -31.27
C SER A 10 66.96 -23.91 -32.04
N LYS A 11 66.61 -24.94 -32.83
CA LYS A 11 65.31 -25.01 -33.52
C LYS A 11 64.13 -25.09 -32.57
N LEU A 12 64.25 -25.83 -31.46
CA LEU A 12 63.23 -25.91 -30.42
C LEU A 12 63.10 -24.57 -29.66
N LEU A 13 64.22 -23.87 -29.44
CA LEU A 13 64.22 -22.53 -28.84
C LEU A 13 63.55 -21.50 -29.77
N TYR A 14 63.82 -21.53 -31.08
CA TYR A 14 63.13 -20.66 -32.04
C TYR A 14 61.64 -21.00 -32.18
N LEU A 15 61.26 -22.28 -32.14
CA LEU A 15 59.86 -22.71 -32.14
C LEU A 15 59.14 -22.25 -30.86
N MET A 16 59.79 -22.33 -29.69
CA MET A 16 59.26 -21.82 -28.42
C MET A 16 59.17 -20.29 -28.39
N ILE A 17 60.15 -19.57 -28.95
CA ILE A 17 60.09 -18.10 -29.08
C ILE A 17 58.97 -17.68 -30.03
N PHE A 18 58.78 -18.40 -31.14
CA PHE A 18 57.70 -18.13 -32.08
C PHE A 18 56.32 -18.45 -31.48
N ALA A 19 56.21 -19.55 -30.72
CA ALA A 19 55.01 -19.89 -29.97
C ALA A 19 54.71 -18.88 -28.85
N LEU A 20 55.72 -18.39 -28.14
CA LEU A 20 55.57 -17.38 -27.10
C LEU A 20 55.20 -16.00 -27.68
N ALA A 21 55.74 -15.65 -28.84
CA ALA A 21 55.36 -14.45 -29.59
C ALA A 21 53.91 -14.53 -30.13
N ALA A 22 53.50 -15.70 -30.64
CA ALA A 22 52.12 -15.93 -31.09
C ALA A 22 51.11 -15.86 -29.94
N VAL A 23 51.49 -16.31 -28.74
CA VAL A 23 50.66 -16.21 -27.52
C VAL A 23 50.60 -14.77 -26.99
N SER A 24 51.63 -13.95 -27.21
CA SER A 24 51.64 -12.53 -26.81
C SER A 24 50.73 -11.62 -27.64
N MET A 25 50.18 -12.10 -28.75
CA MET A 25 49.18 -11.37 -29.57
C MET A 25 47.73 -11.73 -29.23
N VAL A 26 47.50 -12.57 -28.22
CA VAL A 26 46.17 -12.72 -27.61
C VAL A 26 46.00 -11.60 -26.60
N GLY A 27 45.74 -10.39 -27.11
CA GLY A 27 45.23 -9.30 -26.27
C GLY A 27 43.89 -9.71 -25.70
N CYS A 28 43.66 -9.45 -24.41
CA CYS A 28 42.29 -9.45 -23.88
C CYS A 28 41.48 -8.47 -24.74
N ASP A 29 40.34 -8.91 -25.27
CA ASP A 29 39.35 -7.98 -25.79
C ASP A 29 38.85 -7.15 -24.58
N ASP A 30 39.40 -5.96 -24.39
CA ASP A 30 39.05 -5.00 -23.33
C ASP A 30 37.60 -4.48 -23.48
N GLU A 31 36.93 -4.83 -24.58
CA GLU A 31 35.59 -4.38 -24.97
C GLU A 31 34.48 -5.36 -24.55
N SER A 32 34.74 -6.30 -23.64
CA SER A 32 33.73 -7.27 -23.19
C SER A 32 32.48 -6.67 -22.54
N THR A 33 32.54 -5.38 -22.17
CA THR A 33 31.44 -4.66 -21.50
C THR A 33 30.98 -3.41 -22.23
N ALA A 34 31.58 -3.05 -23.37
CA ALA A 34 31.21 -1.86 -24.11
C ALA A 34 29.82 -2.01 -24.72
N GLY A 35 28.95 -1.03 -24.48
CA GLY A 35 27.57 -1.05 -24.97
C GLY A 35 26.60 -1.96 -24.22
N MET A 36 27.02 -2.61 -23.12
CA MET A 36 26.10 -3.42 -22.30
C MET A 36 25.15 -2.58 -21.44
N THR A 37 25.46 -1.29 -21.22
CA THR A 37 24.61 -0.36 -20.46
C THR A 37 23.97 0.66 -21.41
N ARG A 38 22.65 0.86 -21.27
CA ARG A 38 21.87 1.90 -21.96
C ARG A 38 21.20 2.81 -20.92
N ILE A 39 21.07 4.09 -21.25
CA ILE A 39 20.26 5.05 -20.47
C ILE A 39 18.78 4.73 -20.73
N THR A 40 18.02 4.54 -19.66
CA THR A 40 16.56 4.46 -19.73
C THR A 40 15.95 5.66 -19.02
N TYR A 41 14.87 6.20 -19.59
CA TYR A 41 14.13 7.31 -19.02
C TYR A 41 12.83 6.76 -18.44
N TYR A 42 12.63 6.96 -17.14
CA TYR A 42 11.40 6.52 -16.47
C TYR A 42 10.30 7.55 -16.71
N PRO A 43 9.04 7.12 -16.90
CA PRO A 43 7.92 8.04 -16.98
C PRO A 43 7.61 8.60 -15.58
N GLU A 44 7.48 9.91 -15.49
CA GLU A 44 7.05 10.62 -14.29
C GLU A 44 5.54 10.83 -14.38
N LEU A 45 4.78 10.17 -13.50
CA LEU A 45 3.31 10.23 -13.45
C LEU A 45 2.89 11.01 -12.22
N THR A 46 2.05 12.04 -12.41
CA THR A 46 1.55 12.91 -11.34
C THR A 46 0.04 12.93 -11.36
N LEU A 47 -0.59 12.69 -10.20
CA LEU A 47 -2.04 12.90 -10.04
C LEU A 47 -2.32 14.35 -9.67
N GLU A 48 -3.39 14.90 -10.24
CA GLU A 48 -3.88 16.23 -9.89
C GLU A 48 -5.02 16.10 -8.87
N GLY A 49 -5.01 16.94 -7.84
CA GLY A 49 -6.00 16.90 -6.76
C GLY A 49 -5.82 15.73 -5.77
N GLU A 50 -6.88 15.43 -5.03
CA GLU A 50 -6.84 14.52 -3.87
C GLU A 50 -6.72 13.04 -4.25
N THR A 51 -5.77 12.33 -3.65
CA THR A 51 -5.61 10.88 -3.89
C THR A 51 -6.74 10.04 -3.29
N THR A 52 -7.53 10.59 -2.38
CA THR A 52 -8.75 9.98 -1.84
C THR A 52 -9.94 10.92 -2.06
N LEU A 53 -10.98 10.41 -2.72
CA LEU A 53 -12.23 11.14 -2.94
C LEU A 53 -13.36 10.49 -2.15
N TYR A 54 -14.22 11.32 -1.57
CA TYR A 54 -15.42 10.90 -0.87
C TYR A 54 -16.63 11.33 -1.69
N LEU A 55 -17.52 10.39 -1.99
CA LEU A 55 -18.73 10.62 -2.77
C LEU A 55 -19.94 10.05 -2.05
N ASP A 56 -21.05 10.78 -2.16
CA ASP A 56 -22.34 10.23 -1.77
C ASP A 56 -22.79 9.17 -2.77
N LYS A 57 -23.49 8.16 -2.28
CA LYS A 57 -24.13 7.14 -3.12
C LYS A 57 -25.05 7.80 -4.16
N GLY A 58 -24.84 7.43 -5.42
CA GLY A 58 -25.53 7.97 -6.58
C GLY A 58 -24.92 9.25 -7.15
N ALA A 59 -23.94 9.87 -6.48
CA ALA A 59 -23.23 11.04 -7.02
C ALA A 59 -22.39 10.65 -8.26
N GLY A 60 -22.14 11.63 -9.13
CA GLY A 60 -21.27 11.45 -10.29
C GLY A 60 -19.78 11.45 -9.88
N TYR A 61 -18.98 10.59 -10.51
CA TYR A 61 -17.53 10.65 -10.42
C TYR A 61 -16.98 11.60 -11.50
N THR A 62 -16.23 12.62 -11.08
CA THR A 62 -15.49 13.52 -11.98
C THR A 62 -14.00 13.31 -11.75
N GLU A 63 -13.26 12.96 -12.80
CA GLU A 63 -11.81 12.79 -12.74
C GLU A 63 -11.10 14.13 -12.48
N PRO A 64 -10.35 14.27 -11.37
CA PRO A 64 -9.66 15.53 -11.07
C PRO A 64 -8.44 15.81 -11.93
N GLY A 65 -7.89 14.81 -12.62
CA GLY A 65 -6.80 14.97 -13.58
C GLY A 65 -5.54 14.22 -13.22
N TYR A 66 -4.65 14.12 -14.20
CA TYR A 66 -3.33 13.50 -14.10
C TYR A 66 -2.47 13.98 -15.27
N SER A 67 -1.16 13.94 -15.10
CA SER A 67 -0.18 14.24 -16.15
C SER A 67 0.97 13.23 -16.13
N ALA A 68 1.60 13.02 -17.28
CA ALA A 68 2.78 12.19 -17.39
C ALA A 68 3.85 12.82 -18.29
N ILE A 69 5.10 12.82 -17.82
CA ILE A 69 6.27 13.29 -18.56
C ILE A 69 7.24 12.13 -18.79
N LEU A 70 7.73 11.97 -20.01
CA LEU A 70 8.76 10.99 -20.34
C LEU A 70 9.85 11.67 -21.17
N ASN A 71 11.09 11.66 -20.66
CA ASN A 71 12.23 12.31 -21.30
C ASN A 71 11.98 13.80 -21.67
N GLY A 72 11.23 14.52 -20.82
CA GLY A 72 10.89 15.92 -21.02
C GLY A 72 9.72 16.20 -21.97
N GLU A 73 9.09 15.15 -22.52
CA GLU A 73 7.91 15.26 -23.38
C GLU A 73 6.62 14.89 -22.61
N ASP A 74 5.52 15.57 -22.92
CA ASP A 74 4.20 15.25 -22.38
C ASP A 74 3.63 14.01 -23.07
N VAL A 75 3.43 12.96 -22.27
CA VAL A 75 2.89 11.66 -22.67
C VAL A 75 1.60 11.34 -21.91
N THR A 76 0.90 12.36 -21.41
CA THR A 76 -0.34 12.19 -20.62
C THR A 76 -1.41 11.40 -21.38
N ALA A 77 -1.49 11.57 -22.71
CA ALA A 77 -2.42 10.83 -23.56
C ALA A 77 -2.15 9.32 -23.65
N ASP A 78 -0.92 8.89 -23.32
CA ASP A 78 -0.49 7.49 -23.36
C ASP A 78 -0.75 6.77 -22.02
N VAL A 79 -1.20 7.50 -21.00
CA VAL A 79 -1.52 6.92 -19.69
C VAL A 79 -2.76 6.02 -19.82
N LYS A 80 -2.58 4.75 -19.46
CA LYS A 80 -3.68 3.80 -19.32
C LYS A 80 -4.39 4.02 -17.99
N VAL A 81 -5.67 4.36 -18.04
CA VAL A 81 -6.54 4.48 -16.87
C VAL A 81 -7.46 3.27 -16.78
N THR A 82 -7.47 2.61 -15.62
CA THR A 82 -8.39 1.52 -15.29
C THR A 82 -9.20 1.94 -14.07
N SER A 83 -10.53 1.94 -14.17
CA SER A 83 -11.43 2.34 -13.09
C SER A 83 -12.48 1.27 -12.85
N ASN A 84 -12.76 0.97 -11.58
CA ASN A 84 -13.88 0.14 -11.15
C ASN A 84 -14.93 0.93 -10.34
N VAL A 85 -14.87 2.27 -10.39
CA VAL A 85 -15.74 3.13 -9.58
C VAL A 85 -17.21 2.88 -9.92
N ASN A 86 -17.98 2.48 -8.90
CA ASN A 86 -19.42 2.30 -8.99
C ASN A 86 -20.10 3.10 -7.88
N THR A 87 -20.60 4.28 -8.20
CA THR A 87 -21.24 5.15 -7.21
C THR A 87 -22.65 4.71 -6.81
N ALA A 88 -23.23 3.70 -7.47
CA ALA A 88 -24.56 3.19 -7.12
C ALA A 88 -24.57 2.41 -5.80
N ASN A 89 -23.41 1.91 -5.35
CA ASN A 89 -23.27 1.15 -4.12
C ASN A 89 -22.17 1.75 -3.25
N SER A 90 -22.41 1.76 -1.95
CA SER A 90 -21.39 2.06 -0.96
C SER A 90 -20.22 1.09 -1.07
N GLY A 91 -19.00 1.59 -0.89
CA GLY A 91 -17.82 0.79 -1.12
C GLY A 91 -16.55 1.61 -1.31
N VAL A 92 -15.43 0.90 -1.34
CA VAL A 92 -14.12 1.45 -1.67
C VAL A 92 -13.75 0.99 -3.08
N TYR A 93 -13.52 1.96 -3.95
CA TYR A 93 -13.15 1.76 -5.35
C TYR A 93 -11.78 2.37 -5.63
N SER A 94 -11.16 1.94 -6.73
CA SER A 94 -9.84 2.39 -7.14
C SER A 94 -9.81 2.79 -8.60
N VAL A 95 -9.15 3.91 -8.89
CA VAL A 95 -8.73 4.28 -10.23
C VAL A 95 -7.22 4.11 -10.31
N THR A 96 -6.74 3.30 -11.24
CA THR A 96 -5.32 3.03 -11.45
C THR A 96 -4.85 3.64 -12.76
N TYR A 97 -3.76 4.37 -12.68
CA TYR A 97 -3.10 5.04 -13.80
C TYR A 97 -1.75 4.36 -14.02
N SER A 98 -1.44 3.98 -15.25
CA SER A 98 -0.19 3.31 -15.57
C SER A 98 0.33 3.72 -16.94
N ILE A 99 1.64 3.93 -17.01
CA ILE A 99 2.37 4.18 -18.25
C ILE A 99 3.65 3.36 -18.23
N VAL A 100 4.04 2.81 -19.38
CA VAL A 100 5.22 1.95 -19.54
C VAL A 100 6.11 2.55 -20.62
N ASN A 101 7.40 2.72 -20.33
CA ASN A 101 8.36 3.21 -21.33
C ASN A 101 8.73 2.12 -22.35
N ALA A 102 9.49 2.50 -23.37
CA ALA A 102 9.92 1.59 -24.44
C ALA A 102 10.83 0.43 -23.95
N ASP A 103 11.47 0.58 -22.79
CA ASP A 103 12.32 -0.43 -22.18
C ASP A 103 11.54 -1.38 -21.23
N GLY A 104 10.22 -1.16 -21.06
CA GLY A 104 9.34 -2.00 -20.23
C GLY A 104 9.24 -1.57 -18.76
N PHE A 105 9.80 -0.42 -18.37
CA PHE A 105 9.66 0.12 -17.02
C PHE A 105 8.36 0.91 -16.88
N ALA A 106 7.60 0.61 -15.82
CA ALA A 106 6.31 1.22 -15.56
C ALA A 106 6.37 2.30 -14.46
N SER A 107 5.50 3.29 -14.58
CA SER A 107 5.10 4.17 -13.48
C SER A 107 3.60 4.00 -13.23
N THR A 108 3.21 3.93 -11.96
CA THR A 108 1.84 3.66 -11.54
C THR A 108 1.43 4.58 -10.41
N ALA A 109 0.19 5.08 -10.49
CA ALA A 109 -0.45 5.82 -9.41
C ALA A 109 -1.88 5.31 -9.23
N SER A 110 -2.46 5.57 -8.05
CA SER A 110 -3.84 5.17 -7.76
C SER A 110 -4.58 6.26 -7.00
N ARG A 111 -5.87 6.39 -7.30
CA ARG A 111 -6.84 7.19 -6.56
C ARG A 111 -7.86 6.27 -5.91
N THR A 112 -8.13 6.49 -4.64
CA THR A 112 -9.18 5.78 -3.89
C THR A 112 -10.47 6.59 -3.94
N VAL A 113 -11.59 5.96 -4.23
CA VAL A 113 -12.92 6.58 -4.20
C VAL A 113 -13.76 5.83 -3.18
N ILE A 114 -14.13 6.53 -2.11
CA ILE A 114 -14.96 6.01 -1.03
C ILE A 114 -16.38 6.52 -1.26
N VAL A 115 -17.31 5.59 -1.44
CA VAL A 115 -18.74 5.89 -1.63
C VAL A 115 -19.48 5.49 -0.36
N THR A 116 -20.24 6.42 0.22
CA THR A 116 -21.06 6.20 1.42
C THR A 116 -22.50 6.67 1.21
N ASP A 117 -23.46 6.03 1.87
CA ASP A 117 -24.87 6.38 1.85
C ASP A 117 -25.20 7.34 3.01
N PRO A 118 -25.42 8.65 2.73
CA PRO A 118 -25.71 9.62 3.78
C PRO A 118 -27.07 9.40 4.45
N ALA A 119 -27.95 8.57 3.87
CA ALA A 119 -29.23 8.23 4.48
C ALA A 119 -29.08 7.20 5.62
N ASP A 120 -27.97 6.47 5.68
CA ASP A 120 -27.66 5.58 6.79
C ASP A 120 -26.89 6.37 7.87
N ALA A 121 -27.42 6.34 9.10
CA ALA A 121 -26.85 7.09 10.20
C ALA A 121 -25.46 6.57 10.64
N VAL A 122 -25.21 5.27 10.55
CA VAL A 122 -24.00 4.60 11.02
C VAL A 122 -22.96 4.47 9.91
N GLU A 123 -23.37 4.30 8.67
CA GLU A 123 -22.44 4.22 7.54
C GLU A 123 -21.71 5.56 7.33
N GLY A 124 -20.39 5.53 7.21
CA GLY A 124 -19.63 6.74 6.92
C GLY A 124 -18.15 6.65 7.25
N VAL A 125 -17.49 7.78 7.08
CA VAL A 125 -16.09 7.98 7.48
C VAL A 125 -16.09 8.67 8.83
N TYR A 126 -15.34 8.12 9.76
CA TYR A 126 -15.24 8.59 11.13
C TYR A 126 -13.85 9.16 11.40
N GLU A 127 -13.76 10.30 12.07
CA GLU A 127 -12.50 10.82 12.61
C GLU A 127 -12.30 10.33 14.04
N VAL A 128 -11.12 9.79 14.32
CA VAL A 128 -10.78 9.29 15.64
C VAL A 128 -10.39 10.45 16.56
N ASP A 129 -11.09 10.57 17.67
CA ASP A 129 -10.82 11.58 18.70
C ASP A 129 -9.37 11.44 19.20
N PRO A 130 -8.58 12.51 19.27
CA PRO A 130 -7.19 12.48 19.77
C PRO A 130 -7.06 12.08 21.25
N ALA A 131 -8.16 12.07 22.01
CA ALA A 131 -8.25 11.56 23.37
C ALA A 131 -8.53 10.06 23.44
N SER A 132 -8.78 9.38 22.31
CA SER A 132 -8.79 7.91 22.26
C SER A 132 -7.46 7.37 22.77
N TYR A 133 -7.46 6.20 23.41
CA TYR A 133 -6.24 5.71 24.05
C TYR A 133 -6.17 4.19 24.14
N ARG A 134 -4.93 3.69 24.12
CA ARG A 134 -4.63 2.31 24.45
C ARG A 134 -4.20 2.18 25.90
N LEU A 135 -4.81 1.28 26.64
CA LEU A 135 -4.39 0.85 27.97
C LEU A 135 -3.71 -0.52 27.88
N ARG A 136 -2.46 -0.62 28.36
CA ARG A 136 -1.74 -1.90 28.45
C ARG A 136 -0.84 -1.89 29.67
N ALA A 137 -0.99 -2.89 30.54
CA ALA A 137 -0.22 -3.01 31.79
C ALA A 137 -0.19 -1.71 32.62
N GLY A 138 -1.34 -1.02 32.73
CA GLY A 138 -1.48 0.23 33.49
C GLY A 138 -0.96 1.50 32.78
N ALA A 139 -0.30 1.37 31.63
CA ALA A 139 0.12 2.53 30.85
C ALA A 139 -0.97 2.95 29.86
N GLN A 140 -1.37 4.22 29.89
CA GLN A 140 -2.26 4.83 28.92
C GLN A 140 -1.47 5.61 27.88
N VAL A 141 -1.78 5.39 26.60
CA VAL A 141 -1.17 6.12 25.49
C VAL A 141 -2.27 6.63 24.57
N ALA A 142 -2.41 7.95 24.49
CA ALA A 142 -3.37 8.59 23.61
C ALA A 142 -2.96 8.43 22.13
N TYR A 143 -3.96 8.37 21.25
CA TYR A 143 -3.82 8.32 19.81
C TYR A 143 -5.11 8.82 19.15
N GLY A 144 -5.05 9.04 17.83
CA GLY A 144 -6.10 9.73 17.09
C GLY A 144 -5.57 11.04 16.53
N GLY A 145 -6.47 11.91 16.07
CA GLY A 145 -6.09 13.16 15.42
C GLY A 145 -5.51 12.91 14.03
N ASN A 146 -6.36 13.07 13.00
CA ASN A 146 -6.13 12.74 11.59
C ASN A 146 -6.20 11.24 11.24
N TYR A 147 -6.61 10.37 12.16
CA TYR A 147 -6.91 8.97 11.81
C TYR A 147 -8.38 8.86 11.45
N THR A 148 -8.66 8.03 10.44
CA THR A 148 -10.02 7.78 9.98
C THR A 148 -10.35 6.31 10.04
N VAL A 149 -11.61 6.01 10.30
CA VAL A 149 -12.20 4.67 10.22
C VAL A 149 -13.36 4.73 9.24
N LEU A 150 -13.40 3.81 8.28
CA LEU A 150 -14.50 3.65 7.35
C LEU A 150 -15.45 2.57 7.85
N ILE A 151 -16.73 2.92 7.93
CA ILE A 151 -17.82 1.99 8.26
C ILE A 151 -18.78 1.92 7.06
N LEU A 152 -19.02 0.71 6.55
CA LEU A 152 -19.90 0.45 5.39
C LEU A 152 -21.04 -0.49 5.78
N ASN A 153 -22.28 -0.19 5.37
CA ASN A 153 -23.42 -1.07 5.61
C ASN A 153 -23.36 -2.32 4.70
N ASN A 154 -23.50 -3.51 5.30
CA ASN A 154 -23.51 -4.79 4.58
C ASN A 154 -24.88 -5.14 3.96
N GLY A 155 -25.93 -4.40 4.29
CA GLY A 155 -27.30 -4.63 3.84
C GLY A 155 -28.09 -5.66 4.66
N ASP A 156 -27.51 -6.17 5.75
CA ASP A 156 -28.07 -7.22 6.60
C ASP A 156 -28.24 -6.79 8.07
N GLY A 157 -28.07 -5.50 8.36
CA GLY A 157 -28.10 -4.96 9.72
C GLY A 157 -26.74 -4.97 10.42
N THR A 158 -25.68 -5.40 9.74
CA THR A 158 -24.29 -5.29 10.18
C THR A 158 -23.51 -4.28 9.33
N TYR A 159 -22.36 -3.88 9.86
CA TYR A 159 -21.48 -2.90 9.24
C TYR A 159 -20.05 -3.42 9.22
N ALA A 160 -19.42 -3.37 8.05
CA ALA A 160 -17.99 -3.61 7.91
C ALA A 160 -17.20 -2.39 8.41
N VAL A 161 -16.16 -2.64 9.19
CA VAL A 161 -15.23 -1.63 9.73
C VAL A 161 -13.85 -1.94 9.19
N ASP A 162 -13.17 -0.94 8.63
CA ASP A 162 -11.83 -1.12 8.05
C ASP A 162 -10.72 -1.29 9.11
N ASP A 163 -10.83 -0.61 10.25
CA ASP A 163 -9.91 -0.76 11.38
C ASP A 163 -10.59 -0.50 12.74
N LEU A 164 -10.96 -1.58 13.43
CA LEU A 164 -11.44 -1.57 14.82
C LEU A 164 -10.39 -1.08 15.83
N LEU A 165 -9.10 -1.06 15.48
CA LEU A 165 -8.04 -0.48 16.31
C LEU A 165 -7.84 1.02 16.04
N ALA A 166 -8.64 1.60 15.16
CA ALA A 166 -8.72 3.03 14.88
C ALA A 166 -7.36 3.67 14.50
N GLY A 167 -6.55 2.95 13.71
CA GLY A 167 -5.28 3.45 13.20
C GLY A 167 -4.08 3.20 14.09
N TRP A 168 -4.22 2.47 15.21
CA TRP A 168 -3.11 2.27 16.15
C TRP A 168 -1.87 1.60 15.54
N TYR A 169 -2.06 0.59 14.68
CA TYR A 169 -0.94 -0.08 14.00
C TYR A 169 -0.76 0.38 12.56
N CYS A 170 -1.84 0.44 11.78
CA CYS A 170 -1.73 0.73 10.36
C CYS A 170 -1.24 2.17 10.08
N VAL A 171 -1.69 3.15 10.87
CA VAL A 171 -1.31 4.57 10.73
C VAL A 171 -0.24 4.97 11.75
N ARG A 172 -0.54 4.90 13.06
CA ARG A 172 0.34 5.41 14.12
C ARG A 172 1.69 4.70 14.16
N ALA A 173 1.70 3.37 14.09
CA ALA A 173 2.95 2.60 14.06
C ALA A 173 3.53 2.49 12.63
N GLY A 174 2.77 2.87 11.60
CA GLY A 174 3.18 2.81 10.20
C GLY A 174 3.36 1.38 9.67
N TYR A 175 2.68 0.39 10.25
CA TYR A 175 2.80 -1.00 9.81
C TYR A 175 2.03 -1.30 8.51
N GLY A 176 1.19 -0.37 8.07
CA GLY A 176 0.37 -0.52 6.87
C GLY A 176 -0.95 -1.24 7.12
N THR A 177 -1.80 -1.25 6.10
CA THR A 177 -3.20 -1.71 6.18
C THR A 177 -3.36 -3.19 6.49
N THR A 178 -2.33 -4.01 6.27
CA THR A 178 -2.34 -5.43 6.69
C THR A 178 -2.44 -5.59 8.21
N TYR A 179 -2.11 -4.56 8.98
CA TYR A 179 -2.22 -4.52 10.44
C TYR A 179 -3.40 -3.65 10.92
N ALA A 180 -4.30 -3.26 10.03
CA ALA A 180 -5.62 -2.80 10.41
C ALA A 180 -6.47 -4.00 10.83
N MET A 181 -7.20 -3.87 11.93
CA MET A 181 -8.11 -4.91 12.38
C MET A 181 -9.47 -4.71 11.71
N GLN A 182 -9.65 -5.36 10.57
CA GLN A 182 -10.95 -5.36 9.91
C GLN A 182 -11.94 -6.15 10.76
N GLY A 183 -13.22 -5.82 10.65
CA GLY A 183 -14.25 -6.61 11.32
C GLY A 183 -15.65 -6.15 11.01
N THR A 184 -16.60 -6.85 11.60
CA THR A 184 -18.02 -6.59 11.44
C THR A 184 -18.61 -6.20 12.80
N ILE A 185 -19.41 -5.14 12.82
CA ILE A 185 -20.17 -4.72 13.99
C ILE A 185 -21.67 -4.72 13.69
N SER A 186 -22.48 -4.84 14.74
CA SER A 186 -23.92 -4.56 14.68
C SER A 186 -24.25 -3.34 15.52
N VAL A 187 -25.20 -2.53 15.07
CA VAL A 187 -25.70 -1.37 15.83
C VAL A 187 -27.21 -1.51 16.05
N SER A 188 -27.65 -1.65 17.30
CA SER A 188 -29.06 -1.79 17.64
C SER A 188 -29.41 -0.97 18.87
N GLY A 189 -30.38 -0.07 18.75
CA GLY A 189 -30.81 0.79 19.86
C GLY A 189 -29.68 1.67 20.43
N GLY A 190 -28.70 2.06 19.60
CA GLY A 190 -27.52 2.82 20.03
C GLY A 190 -26.44 1.97 20.71
N VAL A 191 -26.60 0.65 20.80
CA VAL A 191 -25.57 -0.28 21.28
C VAL A 191 -24.77 -0.79 20.10
N VAL A 192 -23.44 -0.69 20.19
CA VAL A 192 -22.50 -1.26 19.22
C VAL A 192 -21.98 -2.59 19.77
N SER A 193 -21.97 -3.63 18.96
CA SER A 193 -21.49 -4.96 19.36
C SER A 193 -20.62 -5.57 18.26
N LEU A 194 -19.58 -6.29 18.67
CA LEU A 194 -18.70 -7.01 17.76
C LEU A 194 -19.40 -8.26 17.23
N VAL A 195 -19.37 -8.44 15.91
CA VAL A 195 -19.80 -9.66 15.23
C VAL A 195 -18.58 -10.51 14.92
N ASP A 196 -17.57 -9.93 14.28
CA ASP A 196 -16.27 -10.57 14.02
C ASP A 196 -15.15 -9.54 13.91
N SER A 197 -13.91 -10.02 13.96
CA SER A 197 -12.72 -9.22 13.66
C SER A 197 -11.60 -10.11 13.17
N PHE A 198 -10.70 -9.54 12.37
CA PHE A 198 -9.51 -10.21 11.89
C PHE A 198 -8.42 -9.20 11.50
N LEU A 199 -7.22 -9.41 12.01
CA LEU A 199 -6.01 -8.66 11.68
C LEU A 199 -5.07 -9.56 10.87
N ALA A 200 -4.99 -9.31 9.56
CA ALA A 200 -4.32 -10.19 8.61
C ALA A 200 -2.82 -10.36 8.86
N GLY A 201 -2.13 -9.31 9.28
CA GLY A 201 -0.69 -9.30 9.51
C GLY A 201 -0.20 -10.25 10.60
N TRP A 202 -1.04 -10.52 11.60
CA TRP A 202 -0.75 -11.47 12.67
C TRP A 202 -1.62 -12.72 12.65
N GLY A 203 -2.69 -12.72 11.86
CA GLY A 203 -3.61 -13.85 11.76
C GLY A 203 -4.41 -14.06 13.03
N ASP A 204 -4.75 -12.98 13.73
CA ASP A 204 -5.50 -13.00 14.98
C ASP A 204 -6.68 -12.02 14.97
N SER A 205 -7.41 -11.96 16.07
CA SER A 205 -8.68 -11.25 16.21
C SER A 205 -8.76 -10.54 17.57
N ALA A 206 -9.66 -9.57 17.69
CA ALA A 206 -10.03 -9.02 19.00
C ALA A 206 -10.63 -10.12 19.89
N THR A 207 -10.40 -9.97 21.18
CA THR A 207 -11.01 -10.83 22.20
C THR A 207 -12.48 -10.46 22.39
N SER A 208 -12.77 -9.16 22.51
CA SER A 208 -14.12 -8.66 22.73
C SER A 208 -14.25 -7.17 22.40
N LEU A 209 -15.49 -6.69 22.25
CA LEU A 209 -15.84 -5.27 22.24
C LEU A 209 -16.86 -5.04 23.35
N THR A 210 -16.54 -4.16 24.28
CA THR A 210 -17.42 -3.75 25.39
C THR A 210 -17.75 -2.27 25.30
N ASP A 211 -18.79 -1.85 26.03
CA ASP A 211 -19.17 -0.45 26.20
C ASP A 211 -19.42 0.28 24.87
N GLY A 212 -19.79 -0.49 23.84
CA GLY A 212 -20.04 0.02 22.51
C GLY A 212 -21.33 0.85 22.45
N THR A 213 -21.21 2.12 22.09
CA THR A 213 -22.36 3.03 21.95
C THR A 213 -22.29 3.84 20.66
N PHE A 214 -23.45 4.18 20.12
CA PHE A 214 -23.63 5.07 18.98
C PHE A 214 -24.74 6.09 19.27
N ASP A 215 -24.37 7.37 19.25
CA ASP A 215 -25.32 8.48 19.34
C ASP A 215 -25.63 9.01 17.94
N ILE A 216 -26.87 8.77 17.50
CA ILE A 216 -27.36 9.21 16.19
C ILE A 216 -27.43 10.73 16.03
N ALA A 217 -27.62 11.48 17.12
CA ALA A 217 -27.76 12.93 17.05
C ALA A 217 -26.43 13.63 16.82
N THR A 218 -25.35 13.07 17.38
CA THR A 218 -24.00 13.63 17.26
C THR A 218 -23.13 12.88 16.25
N GLY A 219 -23.55 11.71 15.78
CA GLY A 219 -22.72 10.82 14.96
C GLY A 219 -21.52 10.27 15.72
N THR A 220 -21.58 10.23 17.06
CA THR A 220 -20.48 9.76 17.90
C THR A 220 -20.57 8.27 18.12
N MET A 221 -19.49 7.55 17.82
CA MET A 221 -19.34 6.14 18.18
C MET A 221 -18.23 6.00 19.22
N THR A 222 -18.48 5.21 20.26
CA THR A 222 -17.47 4.86 21.26
C THR A 222 -17.48 3.36 21.53
N TYR A 223 -16.32 2.79 21.85
CA TYR A 223 -16.21 1.41 22.30
C TYR A 223 -14.89 1.16 23.02
N ASN A 224 -14.85 0.08 23.80
CA ASN A 224 -13.63 -0.53 24.32
C ASN A 224 -13.37 -1.85 23.58
N LEU A 225 -12.30 -1.91 22.79
CA LEU A 225 -11.88 -3.14 22.13
C LEU A 225 -10.76 -3.81 22.94
N GLU A 226 -11.00 -5.03 23.41
CA GLU A 226 -10.00 -5.87 24.07
C GLU A 226 -9.26 -6.71 23.04
N TYR A 227 -7.94 -6.65 23.07
CA TYR A 227 -7.10 -7.36 22.13
C TYR A 227 -5.98 -8.14 22.85
N THR A 228 -5.87 -9.43 22.51
CA THR A 228 -4.89 -10.42 23.02
C THR A 228 -5.02 -10.80 24.50
N ASP A 229 -4.40 -11.92 24.88
CA ASP A 229 -4.45 -12.50 26.23
C ASP A 229 -3.68 -11.72 27.30
N THR A 230 -2.79 -10.80 26.91
CA THR A 230 -2.22 -9.79 27.81
C THR A 230 -3.00 -8.50 27.63
N PRO A 231 -4.10 -8.30 28.37
CA PRO A 231 -5.18 -7.40 28.00
C PRO A 231 -4.63 -6.04 27.56
N MET A 232 -4.84 -5.76 26.28
CA MET A 232 -4.54 -4.50 25.66
C MET A 232 -5.85 -3.95 25.15
N ASN A 233 -6.32 -2.92 25.85
CA ASN A 233 -7.63 -2.33 25.62
C ASN A 233 -7.47 -1.05 24.81
N PHE A 234 -8.36 -0.86 23.84
CA PHE A 234 -8.43 0.32 23.00
C PHE A 234 -9.76 1.01 23.28
N TYR A 235 -9.69 2.14 23.96
CA TYR A 235 -10.83 3.01 24.20
C TYR A 235 -10.90 3.99 23.05
N VAL A 236 -11.81 3.73 22.12
CA VAL A 236 -11.99 4.51 20.90
C VAL A 236 -13.20 5.40 21.06
N THR A 237 -13.01 6.68 20.75
CA THR A 237 -14.09 7.63 20.49
C THR A 237 -13.87 8.17 19.08
N MET A 238 -14.92 8.21 18.27
CA MET A 238 -14.83 8.74 16.92
C MET A 238 -16.12 9.42 16.48
N TYR A 239 -15.99 10.35 15.54
CA TYR A 239 -17.07 11.23 15.08
C TYR A 239 -17.26 11.06 13.59
N LYS A 240 -18.50 10.84 13.14
CA LYS A 240 -18.83 10.80 11.73
C LYS A 240 -18.53 12.17 11.07
N LYS A 241 -17.89 12.13 9.91
CA LYS A 241 -17.62 13.31 9.06
C LYS A 241 -18.89 13.88 8.44
#